data_AF-A0A7W4D9U2-F1
#
_entry.id   AF-A0A7W4D9U2-F1
#
_cell.length_a   1.000
_cell.length_b   1.000
_cell.length_c   1.000
_cell.angle_alpha   90.00
_cell.angle_beta   90.00
_cell.angle_gamma   90.00
#
_symmetry.space_group_name_H-M   'P 1'
#
loop_
_entity.id
_entity.type
_entity.pdbx_description
1 polymer ?
#
loop_
_entity_poly.entity_id
_entity_poly.type
_entity_poly.pdbx_seq_one_letter_code
_entity_poly.pdbx_strand_id
1 'polypeptide(L)'
;MSYIKYLVVALASALLSAYTALWYAAPATAEAPHSVVRPPLTVEQSDGKLLIWGGWKTQQGYEAPGTNAIEIRCERVSGRCTEAYASILHHTEGEDLEAQVFDYTIQAWSDTEVMAVAERAMDCLSRHLLVDLRGKQARLEWSQGAETSCNGDEGAAVLVGDPIPLVQVD
;
A
#
# COMPACT_ATOMS: atom_id res chain seq x y z
N MET A 1 22.96 44.22 -39.44
CA MET A 1 21.72 44.26 -38.62
C MET A 1 20.54 43.43 -39.16
N SER A 2 20.54 42.95 -40.41
CA SER A 2 19.44 42.11 -40.93
C SER A 2 19.53 40.64 -40.49
N TYR A 3 20.74 40.05 -40.50
CA TYR A 3 20.98 38.65 -40.15
C TYR A 3 20.57 38.24 -38.73
N ILE A 4 20.72 39.15 -37.75
CA ILE A 4 20.35 38.88 -36.35
C ILE A 4 18.84 38.62 -36.22
N LYS A 5 18.00 39.31 -37.01
CA LYS A 5 16.54 39.11 -36.97
C LYS A 5 16.16 37.73 -37.49
N TYR A 6 16.78 37.28 -38.58
CA TYR A 6 16.55 35.94 -39.13
C TYR A 6 17.04 34.85 -38.18
N LEU A 7 18.16 35.08 -37.50
CA LEU A 7 18.73 34.13 -36.55
C LEU A 7 17.84 33.99 -35.30
N VAL A 8 17.27 35.09 -34.82
CA VAL A 8 16.29 35.08 -33.71
C VAL A 8 15.00 34.36 -34.11
N VAL A 9 14.48 34.60 -35.31
CA VAL A 9 13.27 33.90 -35.80
C VAL A 9 13.54 32.41 -35.99
N ALA A 10 14.68 32.03 -36.57
CA ALA A 10 15.05 30.63 -36.74
C ALA A 10 15.21 29.92 -35.38
N LEU A 11 15.84 30.57 -34.41
CA LEU A 11 16.01 30.03 -33.06
C LEU A 11 14.67 29.89 -32.34
N ALA A 12 13.80 30.90 -32.42
CA ALA A 12 12.47 30.86 -31.82
C ALA A 12 11.62 29.74 -32.42
N SER A 13 11.63 29.59 -33.75
CA SER A 13 10.92 28.51 -34.43
C SER A 13 11.45 27.12 -34.07
N ALA A 14 12.78 26.97 -33.93
CA ALA A 14 13.41 25.71 -33.52
C ALA A 14 13.10 25.34 -32.06
N LEU A 15 13.06 26.34 -31.17
CA LEU A 15 12.66 26.15 -29.78
C LEU A 15 11.18 25.75 -29.68
N LEU A 16 10.32 26.42 -30.43
CA LEU A 16 8.89 26.11 -30.45
C LEU A 16 8.64 24.70 -30.97
N SER A 17 9.28 24.32 -32.08
CA SER A 17 9.13 22.99 -32.66
C SER A 17 9.67 21.90 -31.74
N ALA A 18 10.85 22.10 -31.15
CA ALA A 18 11.41 21.18 -30.15
C ALA A 18 10.49 21.03 -28.93
N TYR A 19 9.95 22.14 -28.40
CA TYR A 19 9.03 22.13 -27.28
C TYR A 19 7.72 21.39 -27.62
N THR A 20 7.14 21.65 -28.79
CA THR A 20 5.93 20.94 -29.24
C THR A 20 6.19 19.44 -29.45
N ALA A 21 7.34 19.06 -30.02
CA ALA A 21 7.70 17.66 -30.21
C ALA A 21 7.91 16.96 -28.85
N LEU A 22 8.54 17.62 -27.88
CA LEU A 22 8.67 17.11 -26.52
C LEU A 22 7.29 16.94 -25.87
N TRP A 23 6.41 17.93 -26.01
CA TRP A 23 5.07 17.88 -25.42
C TRP A 23 4.17 16.81 -26.06
N TYR A 24 4.31 16.54 -27.36
CA TYR A 24 3.61 15.44 -28.01
C TYR A 24 4.19 14.06 -27.68
N ALA A 25 5.52 13.95 -27.56
CA ALA A 25 6.18 12.67 -27.28
C ALA A 25 6.14 12.29 -25.79
N ALA A 26 6.13 13.29 -24.90
CA ALA A 26 6.09 13.15 -23.46
C ALA A 26 5.32 14.35 -22.89
N PRO A 27 3.98 14.37 -22.99
CA PRO A 27 3.20 15.44 -22.38
C PRO A 27 3.55 15.50 -20.90
N ALA A 28 4.00 16.67 -20.44
CA ALA A 28 4.09 16.93 -19.00
C ALA A 28 2.65 16.89 -18.48
N THR A 29 2.21 15.72 -18.01
CA THR A 29 0.94 15.60 -17.31
C THR A 29 1.07 16.44 -16.04
N ALA A 30 -0.02 17.09 -15.64
CA ALA A 30 -0.11 17.79 -14.35
C ALA A 30 -0.07 16.80 -13.16
N GLU A 31 0.09 15.51 -13.44
CA GLU A 31 0.49 14.48 -12.51
C GLU A 31 1.94 14.77 -12.13
N ALA A 32 2.12 15.67 -11.16
CA ALA A 32 3.23 15.50 -10.23
C ALA A 32 3.27 14.01 -9.88
N PRO A 33 4.44 13.35 -9.78
CA PRO A 33 4.50 11.95 -9.34
C PRO A 33 3.62 11.88 -8.11
N HIS A 34 2.46 11.24 -8.23
CA HIS A 34 1.49 11.22 -7.15
C HIS A 34 2.25 10.47 -6.08
N SER A 35 2.73 11.18 -5.05
CA SER A 35 3.39 10.53 -3.94
C SER A 35 2.26 9.75 -3.28
N VAL A 36 2.12 8.49 -3.64
CA VAL A 36 1.18 7.58 -2.98
C VAL A 36 1.71 7.47 -1.56
N VAL A 37 1.04 8.15 -0.63
CA VAL A 37 1.42 8.15 0.77
C VAL A 37 0.77 6.94 1.41
N ARG A 38 1.60 6.04 1.97
CA ARG A 38 1.11 4.99 2.84
C ARG A 38 0.65 5.64 4.15
N PRO A 39 -0.51 5.25 4.72
CA PRO A 39 -0.91 5.73 6.03
C PRO A 39 0.20 5.59 7.08
N PRO A 40 0.29 6.51 8.04
CA PRO A 40 1.23 6.37 9.12
C PRO A 40 0.91 5.11 9.94
N LEU A 41 1.96 4.50 10.47
CA LEU A 41 1.82 3.32 11.32
C LEU A 41 1.13 3.72 12.62
N THR A 42 -0.09 3.25 12.83
CA THR A 42 -0.84 3.45 14.07
C THR A 42 -1.44 2.14 14.55
N VAL A 43 -1.42 1.92 15.86
CA VAL A 43 -2.02 0.76 16.53
C VAL A 43 -2.69 1.25 17.82
N GLU A 44 -4.00 1.46 17.74
CA GLU A 44 -4.80 2.07 18.80
C GLU A 44 -5.79 1.07 19.39
N GLN A 45 -5.85 1.00 20.72
CA GLN A 45 -6.75 0.09 21.42
C GLN A 45 -7.61 0.88 22.40
N SER A 46 -8.92 0.66 22.37
CA SER A 46 -9.88 1.26 23.31
C SER A 46 -11.09 0.36 23.45
N ASP A 47 -11.54 0.10 24.69
CA ASP A 47 -12.80 -0.60 24.99
C ASP A 47 -13.03 -1.91 24.22
N GLY A 48 -12.00 -2.76 24.18
CA GLY A 48 -12.07 -4.05 23.47
C GLY A 48 -12.12 -3.91 21.94
N LYS A 49 -11.81 -2.74 21.40
CA LYS A 49 -11.63 -2.46 19.97
C LYS A 49 -10.17 -2.16 19.68
N LEU A 50 -9.74 -2.51 18.48
CA LEU A 50 -8.41 -2.27 17.95
C LEU A 50 -8.54 -1.65 16.57
N LEU A 51 -7.84 -0.55 16.33
CA LEU A 51 -7.73 0.14 15.05
C LEU A 51 -6.26 0.18 14.66
N ILE A 52 -5.96 -0.23 13.42
CA ILE A 52 -4.61 -0.25 12.87
C ILE A 52 -4.63 0.44 11.51
N TRP A 53 -3.65 1.31 11.28
CA TRP A 53 -3.36 1.86 9.96
C TRP A 53 -1.91 1.62 9.58
N GLY A 54 -1.66 1.50 8.28
CA GLY A 54 -0.32 1.40 7.72
C GLY A 54 -0.37 0.82 6.31
N GLY A 55 0.58 -0.05 6.01
CA GLY A 55 0.61 -0.93 4.86
C GLY A 55 1.51 -2.12 5.12
N TRP A 56 1.38 -3.16 4.31
CA TRP A 56 2.20 -4.35 4.37
C TRP A 56 3.50 -4.17 3.59
N LYS A 57 4.61 -4.57 4.19
CA LYS A 57 5.88 -4.78 3.51
C LYS A 57 6.18 -6.28 3.48
N THR A 58 6.20 -6.87 2.30
CA THR A 58 6.53 -8.27 2.11
C THR A 58 7.95 -8.55 2.59
N GLN A 59 8.10 -9.58 3.42
CA GLN A 59 9.38 -10.11 3.88
C GLN A 59 9.72 -11.41 3.14
N GLN A 60 8.70 -12.16 2.76
CA GLN A 60 8.82 -13.44 2.08
C GLN A 60 7.64 -13.63 1.13
N GLY A 61 7.90 -14.13 -0.08
CA GLY A 61 6.92 -14.20 -1.17
C GLY A 61 7.10 -13.07 -2.20
N TYR A 62 6.21 -13.03 -3.18
CA TYR A 62 6.23 -12.01 -4.23
C TYR A 62 5.70 -10.66 -3.71
N GLU A 63 6.36 -9.56 -4.09
CA GLU A 63 5.90 -8.19 -3.86
C GLU A 63 5.69 -7.53 -5.23
N ALA A 64 4.44 -7.20 -5.53
CA ALA A 64 4.13 -6.46 -6.75
C ALA A 64 4.66 -5.02 -6.63
N PRO A 65 5.26 -4.46 -7.70
CA PRO A 65 5.65 -3.06 -7.72
C PRO A 65 4.45 -2.15 -7.43
N GLY A 66 4.59 -1.24 -6.47
CA GLY A 66 3.47 -0.41 -6.06
C GLY A 66 3.56 0.12 -4.63
N THR A 67 2.44 0.61 -4.12
CA THR A 67 2.27 0.99 -2.72
C THR A 67 0.90 0.56 -2.24
N ASN A 68 0.85 -0.04 -1.06
CA ASN A 68 -0.39 -0.47 -0.42
C ASN A 68 -0.66 0.27 0.89
N ALA A 69 -1.94 0.32 1.24
CA ALA A 69 -2.50 0.93 2.44
C ALA A 69 -3.54 -0.02 3.04
N ILE A 70 -3.57 -0.07 4.38
CA ILE A 70 -4.51 -0.91 5.12
C ILE A 70 -5.16 -0.17 6.29
N GLU A 71 -6.40 -0.55 6.56
CA GLU A 71 -7.09 -0.31 7.83
C GLU A 71 -7.52 -1.66 8.40
N ILE A 72 -7.14 -1.99 9.64
CA ILE A 72 -7.67 -3.17 10.33
C ILE A 72 -8.48 -2.72 11.54
N ARG A 73 -9.69 -3.24 11.65
CA ARG A 73 -10.57 -3.06 12.80
C ARG A 73 -10.85 -4.40 13.44
N CYS A 74 -10.49 -4.58 14.70
CA CYS A 74 -10.90 -5.76 15.48
C CYS A 74 -11.83 -5.37 16.62
N GLU A 75 -12.76 -6.26 16.96
CA GLU A 75 -13.65 -6.11 18.11
C GLU A 75 -13.72 -7.42 18.91
N ARG A 76 -13.39 -7.31 20.19
CA ARG A 76 -13.23 -8.46 21.11
C ARG A 76 -14.56 -9.17 21.36
N VAL A 77 -15.66 -8.43 21.45
CA VAL A 77 -16.99 -8.98 21.75
C VAL A 77 -17.52 -9.81 20.60
N SER A 78 -17.36 -9.34 19.36
CA SER A 78 -17.77 -10.08 18.17
C SER A 78 -16.76 -11.17 17.76
N GLY A 79 -15.52 -11.09 18.26
CA GLY A 79 -14.48 -12.06 17.95
C GLY A 79 -14.01 -11.98 16.50
N ARG A 80 -14.06 -10.78 15.89
CA ARG A 80 -13.75 -10.58 14.47
C ARG A 80 -12.77 -9.43 14.26
N CYS A 81 -12.01 -9.55 13.18
CA CYS A 81 -11.35 -8.40 12.55
C CYS A 81 -11.80 -8.25 11.10
N THR A 82 -11.81 -7.03 10.60
CA THR A 82 -11.94 -6.72 9.18
C THR A 82 -10.74 -5.88 8.76
N GLU A 83 -10.10 -6.28 7.67
CA GLU A 83 -9.05 -5.52 7.00
C GLU A 83 -9.61 -4.96 5.70
N ALA A 84 -9.53 -3.65 5.52
CA ALA A 84 -9.64 -3.01 4.22
C ALA A 84 -8.23 -2.84 3.66
N TYR A 85 -7.95 -3.46 2.52
CA TYR A 85 -6.68 -3.41 1.81
C TYR A 85 -6.86 -2.67 0.49
N ALA A 86 -5.98 -1.72 0.20
CA ALA A 86 -5.90 -1.07 -1.10
C ALA A 86 -4.45 -1.03 -1.58
N SER A 87 -4.24 -1.22 -2.88
CA SER A 87 -2.93 -1.18 -3.50
C SER A 87 -2.98 -0.45 -4.83
N ILE A 88 -2.03 0.43 -5.06
CA ILE A 88 -1.71 0.95 -6.38
C ILE A 88 -0.61 0.06 -6.95
N LEU A 89 -0.89 -0.61 -8.06
CA LEU A 89 0.04 -1.46 -8.78
C LEU A 89 0.64 -0.65 -9.92
N HIS A 90 1.97 -0.64 -10.03
CA HIS A 90 2.66 0.04 -11.12
C HIS A 90 3.00 -0.97 -12.23
N HIS A 91 2.47 -0.76 -13.42
CA HIS A 91 2.79 -1.52 -14.62
C HIS A 91 3.36 -0.61 -15.71
N THR A 92 3.88 -1.19 -16.79
CA THR A 92 4.54 -0.42 -17.86
C THR A 92 3.60 0.49 -18.63
N GLU A 93 2.30 0.19 -18.65
CA GLU A 93 1.28 0.99 -19.33
C GLU A 93 0.53 1.97 -18.40
N GLY A 94 0.80 1.99 -17.09
CA GLY A 94 0.04 2.82 -16.14
C GLY A 94 0.06 2.32 -14.69
N GLU A 95 -0.94 2.79 -13.94
CA GLU A 95 -1.18 2.42 -12.54
C GLU A 95 -2.60 1.86 -12.39
N ASP A 96 -2.73 0.72 -11.70
CA ASP A 96 -4.01 0.08 -11.39
C ASP A 96 -4.31 0.19 -9.88
N LEU A 97 -5.55 0.52 -9.53
CA LEU A 97 -6.02 0.48 -8.14
C LEU A 97 -6.76 -0.83 -7.87
N GLU A 98 -6.24 -1.61 -6.93
CA GLU A 98 -6.91 -2.78 -6.38
C GLU A 98 -7.39 -2.51 -4.95
N ALA A 99 -8.59 -3.01 -4.62
CA ALA A 99 -9.15 -2.92 -3.28
C ALA A 99 -9.80 -4.25 -2.89
N GLN A 100 -9.51 -4.72 -1.68
CA GLN A 100 -9.97 -6.00 -1.14
C GLN A 100 -10.36 -5.85 0.32
N VAL A 101 -11.26 -6.72 0.79
CA VAL A 101 -11.65 -6.80 2.20
C VAL A 101 -11.42 -8.21 2.69
N PHE A 102 -10.77 -8.35 3.84
CA PHE A 102 -10.53 -9.64 4.48
C PHE A 102 -11.22 -9.70 5.85
N ASP A 103 -12.01 -10.74 6.05
CA ASP A 103 -12.70 -11.04 7.30
C ASP A 103 -11.94 -12.10 8.10
N TYR A 104 -11.45 -11.73 9.28
CA TYR A 104 -10.74 -12.62 10.19
C TYR A 104 -11.61 -13.03 11.36
N THR A 105 -11.45 -14.28 11.80
CA THR A 105 -11.94 -14.78 13.07
C THR A 105 -10.82 -14.73 14.10
N ILE A 106 -11.09 -14.12 15.26
CA ILE A 106 -10.12 -14.00 16.34
C ILE A 106 -9.97 -15.36 17.03
N GLN A 107 -8.74 -15.87 17.09
CA GLN A 107 -8.39 -17.11 17.78
C GLN A 107 -7.95 -16.84 19.21
N ALA A 108 -7.22 -15.74 19.42
CA ALA A 108 -6.76 -15.32 20.75
C ALA A 108 -6.70 -13.79 20.84
N TRP A 109 -7.09 -13.26 22.00
CA TRP A 109 -6.93 -11.84 22.32
C TRP A 109 -6.55 -11.70 23.80
N SER A 110 -5.33 -11.25 24.06
CA SER A 110 -4.81 -10.93 25.39
C SER A 110 -4.50 -9.43 25.54
N ASP A 111 -3.83 -9.05 26.62
CA ASP A 111 -3.34 -7.67 26.81
C ASP A 111 -2.05 -7.39 26.04
N THR A 112 -1.43 -8.42 25.44
CA THR A 112 -0.16 -8.28 24.71
C THR A 112 -0.31 -8.55 23.22
N GLU A 113 -1.28 -9.38 22.83
CA GLU A 113 -1.39 -9.83 21.44
C GLU A 113 -2.84 -10.06 21.00
N VAL A 114 -3.03 -9.97 19.68
CA VAL A 114 -4.22 -10.45 18.98
C VAL A 114 -3.79 -11.39 17.87
N MET A 115 -4.41 -12.56 17.81
CA MET A 115 -4.23 -13.54 16.73
C MET A 115 -5.57 -13.76 16.05
N ALA A 116 -5.62 -13.60 14.73
CA ALA A 116 -6.83 -13.79 13.95
C ALA A 116 -6.53 -14.47 12.61
N VAL A 117 -7.48 -15.24 12.09
CA VAL A 117 -7.31 -16.02 10.86
C VAL A 117 -8.46 -15.73 9.89
N ALA A 118 -8.12 -15.39 8.65
CA ALA A 118 -9.05 -15.37 7.52
C ALA A 118 -8.78 -16.60 6.66
N GLU A 119 -9.65 -17.61 6.80
CA GLU A 119 -9.50 -18.88 6.10
C GLU A 119 -9.74 -18.70 4.60
N ARG A 120 -8.88 -19.31 3.77
CA ARG A 120 -9.02 -19.30 2.30
C ARG A 120 -9.17 -17.89 1.71
N ALA A 121 -8.50 -16.93 2.32
CA ALA A 121 -8.55 -15.53 1.94
C ALA A 121 -7.67 -15.20 0.74
N MET A 122 -6.74 -16.10 0.38
CA MET A 122 -5.89 -16.00 -0.81
C MET A 122 -5.99 -17.30 -1.60
N ASP A 123 -7.14 -17.49 -2.26
CA ASP A 123 -7.53 -18.73 -2.94
C ASP A 123 -7.61 -19.93 -1.99
N CYS A 124 -6.58 -20.77 -1.94
CA CYS A 124 -6.49 -21.91 -1.03
C CYS A 124 -5.65 -21.65 0.23
N LEU A 125 -4.97 -20.49 0.30
CA LEU A 125 -4.17 -20.09 1.46
C LEU A 125 -5.00 -19.30 2.46
N SER A 126 -4.69 -19.52 3.74
CA SER A 126 -5.27 -18.77 4.85
C SER A 126 -4.34 -17.64 5.27
N ARG A 127 -4.92 -16.51 5.67
CA ARG A 127 -4.18 -15.35 6.18
C ARG A 127 -4.18 -15.38 7.70
N HIS A 128 -3.01 -15.39 8.29
CA HIS A 128 -2.79 -15.37 9.74
C HIS A 128 -2.29 -13.98 10.15
N LEU A 129 -3.13 -13.24 10.87
CA LEU A 129 -2.83 -11.92 11.40
C LEU A 129 -2.36 -12.06 12.85
N LEU A 130 -1.16 -11.56 13.14
CA LEU A 130 -0.59 -11.48 14.48
C LEU A 130 -0.30 -10.01 14.80
N VAL A 131 -0.91 -9.47 15.85
CA VAL A 131 -0.69 -8.09 16.29
C VAL A 131 -0.02 -8.09 17.65
N ASP A 132 1.14 -7.45 17.76
CA ASP A 132 1.81 -7.12 19.02
C ASP A 132 1.32 -5.75 19.52
N LEU A 133 0.49 -5.77 20.56
CA LEU A 133 -0.11 -4.58 21.15
C LEU A 133 0.92 -3.71 21.91
N ARG A 134 1.99 -4.33 22.43
CA ARG A 134 3.05 -3.63 23.18
C ARG A 134 4.08 -3.02 22.25
N GLY A 135 4.53 -3.79 21.27
CA GLY A 135 5.46 -3.36 20.23
C GLY A 135 4.83 -2.43 19.19
N LYS A 136 3.49 -2.26 19.21
CA LYS A 136 2.73 -1.45 18.25
C LYS A 136 3.04 -1.88 16.81
N GLN A 137 3.04 -3.18 16.59
CA GLN A 137 3.42 -3.79 15.32
C GLN A 137 2.47 -4.93 14.95
N ALA A 138 2.41 -5.28 13.67
CA ALA A 138 1.70 -6.46 13.19
C ALA A 138 2.53 -7.23 12.15
N ARG A 139 2.25 -8.54 12.08
CA ARG A 139 2.75 -9.45 11.08
C ARG A 139 1.57 -10.17 10.45
N LEU A 140 1.67 -10.37 9.15
CA LEU A 140 0.76 -11.15 8.35
C LEU A 140 1.54 -12.33 7.77
N GLU A 141 0.97 -13.52 7.84
CA GLU A 141 1.48 -14.71 7.16
C GLU A 141 0.37 -15.28 6.27
N TRP A 142 0.74 -15.84 5.13
CA TRP A 142 -0.17 -16.64 4.32
C TRP A 142 0.50 -17.98 4.04
N SER A 143 -0.20 -19.04 4.42
CA SER A 143 0.28 -20.41 4.32
C SER A 143 -0.88 -21.36 4.03
N GLN A 144 -0.56 -22.61 3.70
CA GLN A 144 -1.58 -23.63 3.57
C GLN A 144 -2.36 -23.74 4.89
N GLY A 145 -3.69 -23.72 4.78
CA GLY A 145 -4.57 -24.00 5.91
C GLY A 145 -4.56 -25.49 6.24
N ALA A 146 -5.71 -26.02 6.67
CA ALA A 146 -5.84 -27.46 6.97
C ALA A 146 -5.76 -28.39 5.73
N GLU A 147 -5.80 -27.85 4.50
CA GLU A 147 -5.76 -28.63 3.26
C GLU A 147 -4.34 -28.75 2.71
N THR A 148 -3.87 -29.99 2.52
CA THR A 148 -2.49 -30.32 2.12
C THR A 148 -2.24 -30.30 0.61
N SER A 149 -3.24 -29.97 -0.21
CA SER A 149 -3.15 -29.96 -1.68
C SER A 149 -3.12 -28.56 -2.30
N CYS A 150 -2.92 -27.52 -1.49
CA CYS A 150 -2.86 -26.15 -1.97
C CYS A 150 -1.50 -25.89 -2.65
N ASN A 151 -1.50 -25.36 -3.87
CA ASN A 151 -0.28 -24.99 -4.61
C ASN A 151 -0.13 -23.47 -4.71
N GLY A 152 -0.42 -22.76 -3.62
CA GLY A 152 -0.21 -21.32 -3.51
C GLY A 152 1.16 -21.00 -2.93
N ASP A 153 1.74 -19.87 -3.35
CA ASP A 153 3.00 -19.38 -2.81
C ASP A 153 2.79 -18.82 -1.40
N GLU A 154 3.41 -19.47 -0.41
CA GLU A 154 3.41 -19.01 0.97
C GLU A 154 4.28 -17.77 1.15
N GLY A 155 4.04 -17.01 2.22
CA GLY A 155 4.82 -15.83 2.50
C GLY A 155 4.41 -15.10 3.76
N ALA A 156 5.06 -13.95 3.96
CA ALA A 156 4.86 -13.14 5.14
C ALA A 156 5.13 -11.67 4.85
N ALA A 157 4.45 -10.80 5.59
CA ALA A 157 4.63 -9.36 5.57
C ALA A 157 4.65 -8.80 6.98
N VAL A 158 5.29 -7.64 7.14
CA VAL A 158 5.28 -6.86 8.38
C VAL A 158 4.63 -5.52 8.12
N LEU A 159 3.94 -5.02 9.13
CA LEU A 159 3.27 -3.75 9.05
C LEU A 159 4.31 -2.62 9.10
N VAL A 160 4.11 -1.63 8.23
CA VAL A 160 4.94 -0.44 8.08
C VAL A 160 4.04 0.77 7.82
N GLY A 161 4.56 1.98 7.95
CA GLY A 161 3.83 3.19 7.64
C GLY A 161 4.79 4.32 7.31
N ASP A 162 4.31 5.32 6.56
CA ASP A 162 5.12 6.48 6.27
C ASP A 162 5.24 7.39 7.50
N PRO A 163 6.36 8.11 7.67
CA PRO A 163 6.49 9.05 8.76
C PRO A 163 5.42 10.14 8.66
N ILE A 164 4.81 10.51 9.79
CA ILE A 164 3.93 11.68 9.85
C ILE A 164 4.80 12.92 9.62
N PRO A 165 4.54 13.73 8.58
CA PRO A 165 5.25 14.99 8.41
C PRO A 165 5.00 15.85 9.65
N LEU A 166 6.05 16.19 10.39
CA LEU A 166 5.96 17.18 11.46
C LEU A 166 5.67 18.52 10.81
N VAL A 167 4.43 18.99 10.89
CA VAL A 167 4.10 20.37 10.56
C VAL A 167 4.76 21.23 11.63
N GLN A 168 5.87 21.89 11.29
CA GLN A 168 6.36 22.99 12.11
C GLN A 168 5.33 24.10 12.01
N VAL A 169 4.60 24.32 13.12
CA VAL A 169 3.75 25.49 13.28
C VAL A 169 4.68 26.60 13.76
N ASP A 170 5.10 27.45 12.84
CA ASP A 170 5.81 28.70 13.14
C ASP A 170 4.88 29.72 13.81
#